data_AF-A0A5J5BDL7-F1
#
_entry.id   AF-A0A5J5BDL7-F1
#
_cell.length_a   1.000
_cell.length_b   1.000
_cell.length_c   1.000
_cell.angle_alpha   90.00
_cell.angle_beta   90.00
_cell.angle_gamma   90.00
#
_symmetry.space_group_name_H-M   'P 1'
#
loop_
_entity.id
_entity.type
_entity.pdbx_description
1 polymer ?
#
loop_
_entity_poly.entity_id
_entity_poly.type
_entity_poly.pdbx_seq_one_letter_code
_entity_poly.pdbx_strand_id
1 'polypeptide(L)'
;MVILIAVFYLWLKNFDLFFYFFGKAKLRKLRAELRELEDDLVKALAVKTRKEAKQMAAVDSLSTTKAKIEELKRIVEDQRARKDEYAAVISQQSVALSACEEQCNKDAERTGEIEEAISWYNRVLGFRIECKHGIKFIFTNINLKSPNEEYFFTIRHENDTYTLLDCEPHLSDIKELINELNRNNGLFKFVRIMREKFQKAAAYGIFPQVTSFDQFSSAISVPASVSSVSTDSRSESLAKQKELQPRDINRHSKKVNNNRGCKLAILSPGTGSSLRRSPRFKVRK
;
A
#
# COMPACT_ATOMS: atom_id res chain seq x y z
N MET A 1 58.61 73.14 -105.66
CA MET A 1 57.22 72.91 -105.20
C MET A 1 56.96 71.47 -104.75
N VAL A 2 57.48 70.44 -105.44
CA VAL A 2 57.26 69.02 -105.13
C VAL A 2 57.76 68.59 -103.73
N ILE A 3 58.89 69.12 -103.27
CA ILE A 3 59.47 68.80 -101.95
C ILE A 3 58.59 69.28 -100.78
N LEU A 4 57.99 70.47 -100.90
CA LEU A 4 57.09 71.03 -99.89
C LEU A 4 55.80 70.21 -99.74
N ILE A 5 55.27 69.69 -100.84
CA ILE A 5 54.09 68.82 -100.84
C ILE A 5 54.43 67.47 -100.17
N ALA A 6 55.59 66.89 -100.45
CA ALA A 6 56.03 65.64 -99.84
C ALA A 6 56.24 65.77 -98.32
N VAL A 7 56.84 66.89 -97.86
CA VAL A 7 57.02 67.18 -96.44
C VAL A 7 55.68 67.40 -95.74
N PHE A 8 54.74 68.12 -96.37
CA PHE A 8 53.41 68.33 -95.81
C PHE A 8 52.60 67.01 -95.72
N TYR A 9 52.69 66.14 -96.73
CA TYR A 9 52.02 64.84 -96.71
C TYR A 9 52.60 63.88 -95.67
N LEU A 10 53.92 63.92 -95.45
CA LEU A 10 54.59 63.16 -94.40
C LEU A 10 54.24 63.70 -93.00
N TRP A 11 54.10 65.02 -92.87
CA TRP A 11 53.63 65.65 -91.64
C TRP A 11 52.18 65.28 -91.33
N LEU A 12 51.28 65.32 -92.31
CA LEU A 12 49.87 64.91 -92.14
C LEU A 12 49.76 63.43 -91.74
N LYS A 13 50.49 62.53 -92.42
CA LYS A 13 50.50 61.11 -92.06
C LYS A 13 51.06 60.84 -90.66
N ASN A 14 52.11 61.55 -90.26
CA ASN A 14 52.66 61.43 -88.91
C ASN A 14 51.71 62.02 -87.85
N PHE A 15 50.99 63.09 -88.19
CA PHE A 15 49.98 63.70 -87.32
C PHE A 15 48.78 62.75 -87.11
N ASP A 16 48.25 62.14 -88.18
CA ASP A 16 47.18 61.14 -88.09
C ASP A 16 47.63 59.88 -87.34
N LEU A 17 48.85 59.41 -87.56
CA LEU A 17 49.41 58.26 -86.85
C LEU A 17 49.58 58.54 -85.35
N PHE A 18 50.02 59.76 -85.00
CA PHE A 18 50.12 60.22 -83.61
C PHE A 18 48.74 60.29 -82.95
N PHE A 19 47.75 60.89 -83.60
CA PHE A 19 46.38 60.98 -83.08
C PHE A 19 45.74 59.59 -82.92
N TYR A 20 45.96 58.69 -83.87
CA TYR A 20 45.47 57.31 -83.79
C TYR A 20 46.11 56.53 -82.64
N PHE A 21 47.43 56.64 -82.45
CA PHE A 21 48.12 55.96 -81.35
C PHE A 21 47.75 56.54 -79.98
N PHE A 22 47.66 57.86 -79.87
CA PHE A 22 47.25 58.55 -78.64
C PHE A 22 45.79 58.24 -78.27
N GLY A 23 44.87 58.22 -79.25
CA GLY A 23 43.48 57.83 -79.05
C GLY A 23 43.35 56.36 -78.62
N LYS A 24 44.11 55.46 -79.23
CA LYS A 24 44.14 54.03 -78.85
C LYS A 24 44.70 53.79 -77.45
N ALA A 25 45.70 54.57 -77.03
CA ALA A 25 46.25 54.52 -75.68
C ALA A 25 45.23 54.98 -74.62
N LYS A 26 44.52 56.11 -74.88
CA LYS A 26 43.43 56.58 -74.00
C LYS A 26 42.28 55.58 -73.91
N LEU A 27 41.88 54.98 -75.04
CA LEU A 27 40.82 53.97 -75.07
C LEU A 27 41.20 52.73 -74.27
N ARG A 28 42.46 52.27 -74.35
CA ARG A 28 42.95 51.16 -73.52
C ARG A 28 42.90 51.49 -72.03
N LYS A 29 43.25 52.71 -71.64
CA LYS A 29 43.19 53.17 -70.24
C LYS A 29 41.75 53.18 -69.72
N LEU A 30 40.82 53.81 -70.45
CA LEU A 30 39.39 53.82 -70.11
C LEU A 30 38.80 52.40 -70.03
N ARG A 31 39.22 51.50 -70.92
CA ARG A 31 38.78 50.10 -70.89
C ARG A 31 39.30 49.34 -69.67
N ALA A 32 40.52 49.65 -69.22
CA ALA A 32 41.08 49.07 -68.00
C ALA A 32 40.34 49.59 -66.76
N GLU A 33 40.10 50.90 -66.68
CA GLU A 33 39.33 51.53 -65.59
C GLU A 33 37.90 50.99 -65.51
N LEU A 34 37.24 50.77 -66.66
CA LEU A 34 35.89 50.19 -66.70
C LEU A 34 35.87 48.74 -66.19
N ARG A 35 36.90 47.96 -66.54
CA ARG A 35 37.04 46.59 -66.03
C ARG A 35 37.31 46.57 -64.52
N GLU A 36 38.12 47.48 -64.01
CA GLU A 36 38.41 47.61 -62.57
C GLU A 36 37.15 48.00 -61.77
N LEU A 37 36.39 48.97 -62.26
CA LEU A 37 35.10 49.35 -61.67
C LEU A 37 34.07 48.22 -61.70
N GLU A 38 34.03 47.44 -62.78
CA GLU A 38 33.18 46.25 -62.90
C GLU A 38 33.56 45.19 -61.86
N ASP A 39 34.86 44.88 -61.74
CA ASP A 39 35.36 43.93 -60.74
C ASP A 39 35.04 44.36 -59.30
N ASP A 40 35.17 45.65 -58.99
CA ASP A 40 34.86 46.20 -57.67
C ASP A 40 33.35 46.21 -57.39
N LEU A 41 32.52 46.47 -58.39
CA LEU A 41 31.07 46.32 -58.28
C LEU A 41 30.68 44.86 -58.01
N VAL A 42 31.29 43.90 -58.71
CA VAL A 42 31.07 42.47 -58.48
C VAL A 42 31.50 42.07 -57.06
N LYS A 43 32.66 42.53 -56.58
CA LYS A 43 33.11 42.28 -55.19
C LYS A 43 32.15 42.89 -54.17
N ALA A 44 31.70 44.13 -54.39
CA ALA A 44 30.77 44.82 -53.50
C ALA A 44 29.41 44.09 -53.42
N LEU A 45 28.89 43.64 -54.56
CA LEU A 45 27.67 42.83 -54.63
C LEU A 45 27.85 41.50 -53.87
N ALA A 46 28.97 40.81 -54.03
CA ALA A 46 29.23 39.57 -53.29
C ALA A 46 29.25 39.78 -51.77
N VAL A 47 29.86 40.87 -51.29
CA VAL A 47 29.85 41.24 -49.86
C VAL A 47 28.43 41.56 -49.38
N LYS A 48 27.65 42.27 -50.19
CA LYS A 48 26.25 42.61 -49.87
C LYS A 48 25.39 41.35 -49.73
N THR A 49 25.41 40.46 -50.71
CA THR A 49 24.66 39.19 -50.67
C THR A 49 25.06 38.34 -49.47
N ARG A 50 26.36 38.30 -49.13
CA ARG A 50 26.83 37.59 -47.93
C ARG A 50 26.33 38.21 -46.63
N LYS A 51 26.27 39.54 -46.54
CA LYS A 51 25.73 40.25 -45.36
C LYS A 51 24.23 40.00 -45.22
N GLU A 52 23.49 40.06 -46.31
CA GLU A 52 22.04 39.78 -46.33
C GLU A 52 21.75 38.33 -45.94
N ALA A 53 22.51 37.36 -46.49
CA ALA A 53 22.38 35.95 -46.10
C ALA A 53 22.64 35.73 -44.59
N LYS A 54 23.65 36.41 -44.03
CA LYS A 54 23.91 36.36 -42.58
C LYS A 54 22.77 36.98 -41.75
N GLN A 55 22.20 38.09 -42.23
CA GLN A 55 21.06 38.72 -41.55
C GLN A 55 19.82 37.83 -41.59
N MET A 56 19.50 37.22 -42.74
CA MET A 56 18.40 36.27 -42.86
C MET A 56 18.58 35.07 -41.93
N ALA A 57 19.78 34.46 -41.91
CA ALA A 57 20.08 33.35 -40.99
C ALA A 57 19.93 33.75 -39.51
N ALA A 58 20.32 34.98 -39.14
CA ALA A 58 20.14 35.49 -37.79
C ALA A 58 18.66 35.68 -37.44
N VAL A 59 17.84 36.22 -38.36
CA VAL A 59 16.39 36.38 -38.17
C VAL A 59 15.70 35.03 -38.00
N ASP A 60 16.06 34.03 -38.82
CA ASP A 60 15.50 32.68 -38.69
C ASP A 60 15.88 32.04 -37.35
N SER A 61 17.13 32.22 -36.90
CA SER A 61 17.57 31.77 -35.57
C SER A 61 16.83 32.46 -34.43
N LEU A 62 16.52 33.76 -34.57
CA LEU A 62 15.74 34.52 -33.60
C LEU A 62 14.28 34.03 -33.57
N SER A 63 13.70 33.76 -34.74
CA SER A 63 12.34 33.24 -34.87
C SER A 63 12.19 31.87 -34.21
N THR A 64 13.14 30.96 -34.48
CA THR A 64 13.15 29.62 -33.86
C THR A 64 13.35 29.65 -32.35
N THR A 65 14.21 30.54 -31.84
CA THR A 65 14.40 30.70 -30.39
C THR A 65 13.18 31.32 -29.71
N LYS A 66 12.53 32.31 -30.35
CA LYS A 66 11.27 32.88 -29.85
C LYS A 66 10.16 31.83 -29.75
N ALA A 67 10.00 30.99 -30.76
CA ALA A 67 9.03 29.90 -30.73
C ALA A 67 9.29 28.92 -29.57
N LYS A 68 10.55 28.57 -29.32
CA LYS A 68 10.94 27.72 -28.18
C LYS A 68 10.65 28.37 -26.83
N ILE A 69 10.88 29.67 -26.69
CA ILE A 69 10.59 30.41 -25.46
C ILE A 69 9.09 30.40 -25.15
N GLU A 70 8.24 30.64 -26.15
CA GLU A 70 6.79 30.62 -25.95
C GLU A 70 6.29 29.22 -25.60
N GLU A 71 6.84 28.17 -26.21
CA GLU A 71 6.48 26.80 -25.83
C GLU A 71 6.89 26.46 -24.38
N LEU A 72 8.11 26.83 -23.97
CA LEU A 72 8.56 26.63 -22.60
C LEU A 72 7.71 27.41 -21.59
N LYS A 73 7.25 28.62 -21.91
CA LYS A 73 6.33 29.38 -21.05
C LYS A 73 5.03 28.61 -20.83
N ARG A 74 4.41 28.09 -21.90
CA ARG A 74 3.18 27.28 -21.78
C ARG A 74 3.38 26.06 -20.91
N ILE A 75 4.51 25.35 -21.07
CA ILE A 75 4.83 24.17 -20.23
C ILE A 75 4.97 24.57 -18.76
N VAL A 76 5.64 25.68 -18.46
CA VAL A 76 5.82 26.14 -17.07
C VAL A 76 4.48 26.55 -16.43
N GLU A 77 3.59 27.17 -17.19
CA GLU A 77 2.25 27.53 -16.72
C GLU A 77 1.39 26.29 -16.43
N ASP A 78 1.37 25.30 -17.33
CA ASP A 78 0.68 24.02 -17.11
C ASP A 78 1.24 23.28 -15.88
N GLN A 79 2.57 23.21 -15.74
CA GLN A 79 3.19 22.61 -14.57
C GLN A 79 2.83 23.32 -13.27
N ARG A 80 2.73 24.66 -13.30
CA ARG A 80 2.32 25.44 -12.12
C ARG A 80 0.87 25.11 -11.75
N ALA A 81 -0.04 25.13 -12.72
CA ALA A 81 -1.45 24.80 -12.51
C ALA A 81 -1.62 23.41 -11.90
N ARG A 82 -0.96 22.39 -12.46
CA ARG A 82 -0.99 21.02 -11.90
C ARG A 82 -0.45 20.94 -10.49
N LYS A 83 0.65 21.63 -10.20
CA LYS A 83 1.23 21.66 -8.85
C LYS A 83 0.24 22.26 -7.85
N ASP A 84 -0.48 23.29 -8.24
CA ASP A 84 -1.48 23.95 -7.39
C ASP A 84 -2.72 23.05 -7.18
N GLU A 85 -3.15 22.31 -8.22
CA GLU A 85 -4.17 21.26 -8.09
C GLU A 85 -3.76 20.16 -7.11
N TYR A 86 -2.55 19.62 -7.24
CA TYR A 86 -2.04 18.61 -6.31
C TYR A 86 -1.95 19.17 -4.88
N ALA A 87 -1.51 20.42 -4.71
CA ALA A 87 -1.47 21.05 -3.39
C ALA A 87 -2.87 21.19 -2.77
N ALA A 88 -3.89 21.48 -3.58
CA ALA A 88 -5.28 21.53 -3.13
C ALA A 88 -5.81 20.14 -2.75
N VAL A 89 -5.50 19.10 -3.52
CA VAL A 89 -5.88 17.72 -3.19
C VAL A 89 -5.21 17.27 -1.90
N ILE A 90 -3.91 17.53 -1.73
CA ILE A 90 -3.16 17.16 -0.52
C ILE A 90 -3.72 17.90 0.70
N SER A 91 -4.03 19.19 0.58
CA SER A 91 -4.59 19.96 1.70
C SER A 91 -5.97 19.43 2.09
N GLN A 92 -6.84 19.13 1.13
CA GLN A 92 -8.14 18.52 1.40
C GLN A 92 -8.00 17.16 2.09
N GLN A 93 -7.10 16.30 1.61
CA GLN A 93 -6.84 14.99 2.22
C GLN A 93 -6.30 15.12 3.65
N SER A 94 -5.40 16.08 3.90
CA SER A 94 -4.88 16.31 5.26
C SER A 94 -5.97 16.70 6.26
N VAL A 95 -6.94 17.53 5.84
CA VAL A 95 -8.07 17.94 6.68
C VAL A 95 -9.01 16.76 6.95
N ALA A 96 -9.29 15.95 5.93
CA ALA A 96 -10.11 14.75 6.09
C ALA A 96 -9.45 13.72 7.03
N LEU A 97 -8.13 13.55 6.93
CA LEU A 97 -7.36 12.67 7.82
C LEU A 97 -7.39 13.16 9.26
N SER A 98 -7.16 14.45 9.52
CA SER A 98 -7.21 14.97 10.89
C SER A 98 -8.59 14.84 11.52
N ALA A 99 -9.67 15.05 10.75
CA ALA A 99 -11.03 14.86 11.24
C ALA A 99 -11.32 13.38 11.57
N CYS A 100 -10.82 12.46 10.73
CA CYS A 100 -10.95 11.02 10.97
C CYS A 100 -10.15 10.57 12.19
N GLU A 101 -8.94 11.10 12.39
CA GLU A 101 -8.10 10.80 13.55
C GLU A 101 -8.76 11.27 14.85
N GLU A 102 -9.29 12.49 14.88
CA GLU A 102 -9.99 13.01 16.06
C GLU A 102 -11.23 12.16 16.41
N GLN A 103 -11.98 11.73 15.39
CA GLN A 103 -13.13 10.84 15.59
C GLN A 103 -12.71 9.46 16.11
N CYS A 104 -11.65 8.88 15.54
CA CYS A 104 -11.11 7.60 15.98
C CYS A 104 -10.63 7.66 17.43
N ASN A 105 -9.99 8.76 17.84
CA ASN A 105 -9.53 8.96 19.21
C ASN A 105 -10.73 9.01 20.18
N LYS A 106 -11.78 9.78 19.85
CA LYS A 106 -13.01 9.82 20.65
C LYS A 106 -13.69 8.46 20.76
N ASP A 107 -13.73 7.70 19.67
CA ASP A 107 -14.34 6.37 19.67
C ASP A 107 -13.50 5.35 20.45
N ALA A 108 -12.16 5.47 20.42
CA ALA A 108 -11.27 4.68 21.26
C ALA A 108 -11.44 5.00 22.75
N GLU A 109 -11.54 6.27 23.12
CA GLU A 109 -11.83 6.70 24.50
C GLU A 109 -13.16 6.13 25.00
N ARG A 110 -14.24 6.29 24.22
CA ARG A 110 -15.56 5.71 24.55
C ARG A 110 -15.52 4.20 24.68
N THR A 111 -14.81 3.51 23.79
CA THR A 111 -14.67 2.06 23.86
C THR A 111 -13.92 1.64 25.12
N GLY A 112 -12.87 2.38 25.50
CA GLY A 112 -12.14 2.18 26.75
C GLY A 112 -13.03 2.35 27.99
N GLU A 113 -13.87 3.38 28.03
CA GLU A 113 -14.83 3.59 29.13
C GLU A 113 -15.84 2.44 29.24
N ILE A 114 -16.35 1.94 28.11
CA ILE A 114 -17.26 0.79 28.07
C ILE A 114 -16.56 -0.47 28.57
N GLU A 115 -15.32 -0.73 28.13
CA GLU A 115 -14.53 -1.88 28.56
C GLU A 115 -14.18 -1.84 30.05
N GLU A 116 -13.87 -0.66 30.59
CA GLU A 116 -13.65 -0.45 32.02
C GLU A 116 -14.93 -0.73 32.81
N ALA A 117 -16.07 -0.21 32.35
CA ALA A 117 -17.37 -0.47 32.96
C ALA A 117 -17.71 -1.97 32.95
N ILE A 118 -17.55 -2.65 31.79
CA ILE A 118 -17.76 -4.10 31.67
C ILE A 118 -16.85 -4.86 32.64
N SER A 119 -15.57 -4.49 32.72
CA SER A 119 -14.60 -5.13 33.62
C SER A 119 -14.98 -4.95 35.09
N TRP A 120 -15.45 -3.76 35.46
CA TRP A 120 -15.96 -3.47 36.80
C TRP A 120 -17.17 -4.33 37.14
N TYR A 121 -18.18 -4.39 36.25
CA TYR A 121 -19.36 -5.24 36.43
C TYR A 121 -18.99 -6.72 36.51
N ASN A 122 -18.11 -7.20 35.64
CA ASN A 122 -17.67 -8.59 35.63
C ASN A 122 -17.03 -8.99 36.96
N ARG A 123 -16.18 -8.10 37.52
CA ARG A 123 -15.50 -8.31 38.80
C ARG A 123 -16.48 -8.26 39.98
N VAL A 124 -17.34 -7.24 40.03
CA VAL A 124 -18.23 -7.00 41.19
C VAL A 124 -19.34 -8.05 41.25
N LEU A 125 -19.91 -8.43 40.10
CA LEU A 125 -21.02 -9.37 40.05
C LEU A 125 -20.55 -10.83 40.00
N GLY A 126 -19.27 -11.07 39.66
CA GLY A 126 -18.78 -12.41 39.33
C GLY A 126 -19.57 -12.98 38.16
N PHE A 127 -19.79 -12.17 37.12
CA PHE A 127 -20.69 -12.49 36.03
C PHE A 127 -20.18 -11.92 34.72
N ARG A 128 -19.95 -12.76 33.72
CA ARG A 128 -19.48 -12.35 32.39
C ARG A 128 -20.32 -13.02 31.30
N ILE A 129 -20.35 -12.39 30.14
CA ILE A 129 -21.09 -12.87 28.97
C ILE A 129 -20.11 -13.06 27.81
N GLU A 130 -20.19 -14.22 27.14
CA GLU A 130 -19.45 -14.50 25.91
C GLU A 130 -20.42 -14.75 24.76
N CYS A 131 -20.25 -14.03 23.64
CA CYS A 131 -21.05 -14.22 22.43
C CYS A 131 -20.25 -15.06 21.42
N LYS A 132 -20.59 -16.35 21.29
CA LYS A 132 -19.99 -17.29 20.31
C LYS A 132 -21.10 -17.92 19.45
N HIS A 133 -21.30 -19.24 19.52
CA HIS A 133 -22.39 -19.98 18.84
C HIS A 133 -23.77 -19.82 19.53
N GLY A 134 -23.86 -18.81 20.41
CA GLY A 134 -24.93 -18.54 21.36
C GLY A 134 -24.42 -17.53 22.38
N ILE A 135 -25.29 -17.11 23.30
CA ILE A 135 -24.94 -16.24 24.41
C ILE A 135 -24.63 -17.12 25.62
N LYS A 136 -23.36 -17.19 26.00
CA LYS A 136 -22.87 -17.94 27.16
C LYS A 136 -22.79 -17.02 28.37
N PHE A 137 -23.57 -17.33 29.39
CA PHE A 137 -23.63 -16.64 30.67
C PHE A 137 -22.75 -17.39 31.65
N ILE A 138 -21.74 -16.73 32.21
CA ILE A 138 -20.76 -17.37 33.07
C ILE A 138 -20.73 -16.66 34.41
N PHE A 139 -20.86 -17.42 35.48
CA PHE A 139 -20.84 -16.96 36.85
C PHE A 139 -19.61 -17.51 37.57
N THR A 140 -18.97 -16.63 38.32
CA THR A 140 -17.95 -16.92 39.32
C THR A 140 -18.45 -16.44 40.68
N ASN A 141 -17.69 -16.67 41.76
CA ASN A 141 -18.09 -16.33 43.13
C ASN A 141 -19.43 -16.99 43.54
N ILE A 142 -19.73 -18.17 43.00
CA ILE A 142 -20.89 -18.98 43.37
C ILE A 142 -20.56 -19.85 44.58
N ASN A 143 -19.47 -20.62 44.48
CA ASN A 143 -18.98 -21.44 45.57
C ASN A 143 -17.97 -20.65 46.41
N LEU A 144 -18.27 -20.44 47.69
CA LEU A 144 -17.37 -19.74 48.62
C LEU A 144 -16.03 -20.46 48.84
N LYS A 145 -16.00 -21.79 48.65
CA LYS A 145 -14.77 -22.61 48.79
C LYS A 145 -13.85 -22.47 47.58
N SER A 146 -14.42 -22.23 46.41
CA SER A 146 -13.75 -22.17 45.10
C SER A 146 -14.33 -20.99 44.31
N PRO A 147 -13.97 -19.74 44.66
CA PRO A 147 -14.58 -18.55 44.05
C PRO A 147 -14.31 -18.43 42.55
N ASN A 148 -13.24 -19.06 42.05
CA ASN A 148 -12.87 -19.08 40.63
C ASN A 148 -13.56 -20.19 39.83
N GLU A 149 -14.33 -21.06 40.49
CA GLU A 149 -15.09 -22.11 39.80
C GLU A 149 -16.19 -21.47 38.93
N GLU A 150 -16.27 -21.92 37.69
CA GLU A 150 -17.16 -21.34 36.69
C GLU A 150 -18.44 -22.16 36.56
N TYR A 151 -19.57 -21.48 36.70
CA TYR A 151 -20.90 -22.03 36.50
C TYR A 151 -21.46 -21.32 35.28
N PHE A 152 -21.97 -22.04 34.29
CA PHE A 152 -22.41 -21.39 33.06
C PHE A 152 -23.59 -22.07 32.41
N PHE A 153 -24.28 -21.31 31.58
CA PHE A 153 -25.23 -21.85 30.62
C PHE A 153 -25.12 -21.07 29.31
N THR A 154 -25.48 -21.70 28.21
CA THR A 154 -25.48 -21.10 26.88
C THR A 154 -26.88 -21.21 26.29
N ILE A 155 -27.44 -20.07 25.90
CA ILE A 155 -28.73 -20.00 25.19
C ILE A 155 -28.55 -19.45 23.78
N ARG A 156 -29.35 -19.95 22.84
CA ARG A 156 -29.49 -19.39 21.50
C ARG A 156 -30.91 -18.92 21.30
N HIS A 157 -31.07 -17.72 20.74
CA HIS A 157 -32.37 -17.17 20.37
C HIS A 157 -32.52 -17.28 18.85
N GLU A 158 -33.49 -18.07 18.39
CA GLU A 158 -33.75 -18.33 16.97
C GLU A 158 -35.26 -18.51 16.78
N ASN A 159 -35.83 -17.90 15.72
CA ASN A 159 -37.26 -17.95 15.42
C ASN A 159 -38.16 -17.55 16.62
N ASP A 160 -37.81 -16.46 17.31
CA ASP A 160 -38.48 -15.98 18.52
C ASP A 160 -38.57 -16.99 19.67
N THR A 161 -37.68 -17.99 19.67
CA THR A 161 -37.59 -19.00 20.72
C THR A 161 -36.16 -19.13 21.24
N TYR A 162 -36.04 -19.17 22.57
CA TYR A 162 -34.82 -19.52 23.27
C TYR A 162 -34.67 -21.03 23.35
N THR A 163 -33.49 -21.50 22.99
CA THR A 163 -33.05 -22.89 23.11
C THR A 163 -31.82 -22.97 24.00
N LEU A 164 -31.76 -23.98 24.86
CA LEU A 164 -30.58 -24.27 25.68
C LEU A 164 -29.57 -25.06 24.86
N LEU A 165 -28.33 -24.59 24.79
CA LEU A 165 -27.23 -25.30 24.14
C LEU A 165 -26.38 -26.08 25.14
N ASP A 166 -26.06 -25.46 26.26
CA ASP A 166 -25.14 -26.03 27.25
C ASP A 166 -25.45 -25.50 28.66
N CYS A 167 -25.17 -26.28 29.70
CA CYS A 167 -25.35 -25.90 31.10
C CYS A 167 -24.49 -26.75 32.02
N GLU A 168 -23.59 -26.11 32.75
CA GLU A 168 -22.69 -26.75 33.71
C GLU A 168 -22.68 -25.98 35.04
N PRO A 169 -22.97 -26.64 36.18
CA PRO A 169 -23.46 -28.01 36.33
C PRO A 169 -24.87 -28.21 35.78
N HIS A 170 -25.25 -29.46 35.47
CA HIS A 170 -26.58 -29.79 34.97
C HIS A 170 -27.67 -29.51 36.02
N LEU A 171 -28.75 -28.86 35.61
CA LEU A 171 -29.90 -28.53 36.46
C LEU A 171 -31.15 -29.29 35.96
N SER A 172 -31.83 -30.02 36.85
CA SER A 172 -33.05 -30.79 36.52
C SER A 172 -34.17 -29.93 35.95
N ASP A 173 -34.33 -28.72 36.50
CA ASP A 173 -35.49 -27.87 36.26
C ASP A 173 -35.30 -26.94 35.04
N ILE A 174 -34.17 -27.04 34.34
CA ILE A 174 -33.79 -26.07 33.31
C ILE A 174 -34.76 -26.04 32.12
N LYS A 175 -35.39 -27.18 31.80
CA LYS A 175 -36.38 -27.26 30.72
C LYS A 175 -37.62 -26.42 31.03
N GLU A 176 -38.07 -26.44 32.29
CA GLU A 176 -39.21 -25.63 32.73
C GLU A 176 -38.88 -24.14 32.70
N LEU A 177 -37.66 -23.78 33.13
CA LEU A 177 -37.17 -22.41 33.11
C LEU A 177 -37.06 -21.85 31.67
N ILE A 178 -36.63 -22.66 30.70
CA ILE A 178 -36.61 -22.26 29.28
C ILE A 178 -38.03 -22.09 28.74
N ASN A 179 -38.96 -22.95 29.13
CA ASN A 179 -40.38 -22.80 28.74
C ASN A 179 -40.99 -21.52 29.34
N GLU A 180 -40.67 -21.17 30.59
CA GLU A 180 -41.07 -19.90 31.18
C GLU A 180 -40.43 -18.70 30.46
N LEU A 181 -39.13 -18.80 30.11
CA LEU A 181 -38.43 -17.77 29.36
C LEU A 181 -39.10 -17.51 28.00
N ASN A 182 -39.46 -18.56 27.28
CA ASN A 182 -40.15 -18.47 25.99
C ASN A 182 -41.58 -17.90 26.10
N ARG A 183 -42.24 -18.02 27.26
CA ARG A 183 -43.56 -17.42 27.50
C ARG A 183 -43.49 -15.95 27.87
N ASN A 184 -42.50 -15.58 28.68
CA ASN A 184 -42.46 -14.28 29.35
C ASN A 184 -41.44 -13.32 28.74
N ASN A 185 -40.56 -13.82 27.86
CA ASN A 185 -39.40 -13.11 27.29
C ASN A 185 -38.51 -12.41 28.36
N GLY A 186 -38.51 -12.96 29.58
CA GLY A 186 -37.92 -12.33 30.77
C GLY A 186 -36.48 -12.77 31.03
N LEU A 187 -35.54 -12.41 30.15
CA LEU A 187 -34.15 -12.87 30.24
C LEU A 187 -33.47 -12.51 31.57
N PHE A 188 -33.63 -11.28 32.07
CA PHE A 188 -33.02 -10.85 33.34
C PHE A 188 -33.51 -11.69 34.54
N LYS A 189 -34.81 -11.99 34.58
CA LYS A 189 -35.41 -12.84 35.61
C LYS A 189 -34.84 -14.26 35.52
N PHE A 190 -34.75 -14.79 34.30
CA PHE A 190 -34.18 -16.11 34.04
C PHE A 190 -32.72 -16.21 34.49
N VAL A 191 -31.86 -15.25 34.12
CA VAL A 191 -30.44 -15.19 34.53
C VAL A 191 -30.30 -15.18 36.06
N ARG A 192 -31.16 -14.44 36.76
CA ARG A 192 -31.18 -14.39 38.23
C ARG A 192 -31.58 -15.74 38.84
N ILE A 193 -32.63 -16.38 38.33
CA ILE A 193 -33.06 -17.71 38.79
C ILE A 193 -31.96 -18.74 38.56
N MET A 194 -31.29 -18.70 37.41
CA MET A 194 -30.16 -19.60 37.10
C MET A 194 -29.03 -19.44 38.11
N ARG A 195 -28.67 -18.20 38.48
CA ARG A 195 -27.67 -17.95 39.52
C ARG A 195 -28.06 -18.57 40.87
N GLU A 196 -29.32 -18.40 41.29
CA GLU A 196 -29.83 -18.99 42.53
C GLU A 196 -29.80 -20.53 42.51
N LYS A 197 -30.11 -21.14 41.36
CA LYS A 197 -30.05 -22.61 41.18
C LYS A 197 -28.61 -23.11 41.24
N PHE A 198 -27.66 -22.41 40.63
CA PHE A 198 -26.23 -22.73 40.75
C PHE A 198 -25.71 -22.60 42.18
N GLN A 199 -26.12 -21.56 42.91
CA GLN A 199 -25.77 -21.41 44.34
C GLN A 199 -26.29 -22.58 45.18
N LYS A 200 -27.54 -23.01 44.95
CA LYS A 200 -28.09 -24.20 45.61
C LYS A 200 -27.29 -25.45 45.24
N ALA A 201 -27.03 -25.69 43.95
CA ALA A 201 -26.26 -26.84 43.49
C ALA A 201 -24.85 -26.90 44.10
N ALA A 202 -24.17 -25.75 44.20
CA ALA A 202 -22.85 -25.64 44.83
C ALA A 202 -22.89 -25.92 46.35
N ALA A 203 -23.96 -25.49 47.04
CA ALA A 203 -24.12 -25.72 48.47
C ALA A 203 -24.41 -27.19 48.82
N TYR A 204 -25.19 -27.88 48.00
CA TYR A 204 -25.60 -29.28 48.27
C TYR A 204 -24.57 -30.31 47.79
N GLY A 205 -23.55 -29.93 47.01
CA GLY A 205 -22.66 -30.86 46.33
C GLY A 205 -23.41 -31.61 45.22
N ILE A 206 -22.77 -31.84 44.08
CA ILE A 206 -23.42 -32.46 42.91
C ILE A 206 -23.93 -33.86 43.30
N PHE A 207 -25.26 -34.03 43.36
CA PHE A 207 -25.92 -35.32 43.55
C PHE A 207 -26.48 -35.77 42.19
N PRO A 208 -25.90 -36.75 41.49
CA PRO A 208 -26.58 -37.39 40.39
C PRO A 208 -27.60 -38.36 41.01
N GLN A 209 -28.88 -37.97 41.06
CA GLN A 209 -29.96 -38.95 41.24
C GLN A 209 -30.06 -39.77 39.94
N VAL A 210 -29.32 -40.88 39.90
CA VAL A 210 -29.72 -42.02 39.07
C VAL A 210 -30.91 -42.65 39.78
N THR A 211 -32.12 -42.35 39.30
CA THR A 211 -33.31 -43.10 39.68
C THR A 211 -33.16 -44.53 39.16
N SER A 212 -32.71 -45.43 40.04
CA SER A 212 -32.84 -46.87 39.85
C SER A 212 -34.32 -47.23 39.84
N PHE A 213 -34.85 -47.53 38.66
CA PHE A 213 -36.08 -48.32 38.57
C PHE A 213 -35.67 -49.79 38.68
N ASP A 214 -35.87 -50.31 39.89
CA ASP A 214 -35.90 -51.72 40.20
C ASP A 214 -37.13 -52.34 39.52
N GLN A 215 -36.92 -53.39 38.74
CA GLN A 215 -37.99 -54.31 38.36
C GLN A 215 -37.52 -55.73 38.62
N PHE A 216 -37.93 -56.20 39.80
CA PHE A 216 -37.91 -57.57 40.28
C PHE A 216 -38.21 -58.58 39.16
N SER A 217 -37.29 -59.53 38.98
CA SER A 217 -37.67 -60.90 38.64
C SER A 217 -36.65 -61.86 39.24
N SER A 218 -37.04 -62.47 40.36
CA SER A 218 -36.33 -63.56 41.02
C SER A 218 -36.29 -64.82 40.15
N ALA A 219 -35.14 -65.46 40.04
CA ALA A 219 -35.03 -66.92 39.95
C ALA A 219 -33.65 -67.38 40.42
N ILE A 220 -33.66 -68.24 41.44
CA ILE A 220 -32.52 -68.92 42.05
C ILE A 220 -32.16 -70.15 41.21
N SER A 221 -30.88 -70.40 40.94
CA SER A 221 -30.29 -71.76 40.97
C SER A 221 -28.76 -71.76 40.84
N VAL A 222 -28.11 -72.63 41.60
CA VAL A 222 -26.66 -72.88 41.78
C VAL A 222 -26.45 -74.40 41.54
N PRO A 223 -25.24 -74.99 41.48
CA PRO A 223 -24.11 -74.88 40.54
C PRO A 223 -23.76 -76.22 39.79
N ALA A 224 -22.69 -76.18 38.97
CA ALA A 224 -21.65 -77.21 38.72
C ALA A 224 -21.76 -78.25 37.54
N SER A 225 -20.69 -78.22 36.71
CA SER A 225 -19.88 -79.36 36.15
C SER A 225 -20.53 -80.31 35.12
N VAL A 226 -19.92 -80.81 34.02
CA VAL A 226 -18.53 -81.03 33.58
C VAL A 226 -18.46 -81.38 32.07
N SER A 227 -17.34 -81.00 31.43
CA SER A 227 -16.48 -81.71 30.45
C SER A 227 -17.00 -82.46 29.19
N SER A 228 -16.43 -82.08 28.03
CA SER A 228 -15.68 -82.96 27.10
C SER A 228 -14.92 -82.08 26.06
N VAL A 229 -13.61 -81.83 26.19
CA VAL A 229 -12.44 -82.58 25.65
C VAL A 229 -12.45 -82.81 24.12
N SER A 230 -11.51 -82.14 23.42
CA SER A 230 -10.47 -82.72 22.54
C SER A 230 -9.61 -81.57 21.96
N THR A 231 -8.37 -81.33 22.44
CA THR A 231 -7.06 -81.68 21.84
C THR A 231 -6.83 -81.13 20.43
N ASP A 232 -5.69 -80.56 20.03
CA ASP A 232 -4.38 -80.34 20.64
C ASP A 232 -3.59 -79.41 19.67
N SER A 233 -2.45 -78.92 20.17
CA SER A 233 -1.22 -78.64 19.43
C SER A 233 -0.85 -77.16 19.22
N ARG A 234 0.02 -76.70 20.14
CA ARG A 234 1.39 -76.20 19.85
C ARG A 234 1.69 -74.70 20.04
N SER A 235 2.09 -74.40 21.28
CA SER A 235 3.30 -73.70 21.76
C SER A 235 3.79 -72.37 21.15
N GLU A 236 3.90 -71.38 22.05
CA GLU A 236 5.02 -70.43 22.29
C GLU A 236 5.44 -69.44 21.19
N SER A 237 5.85 -68.19 21.42
CA SER A 237 5.86 -67.28 22.57
C SER A 237 6.35 -65.91 22.04
N LEU A 238 6.20 -64.89 22.89
CA LEU A 238 7.01 -63.67 22.99
C LEU A 238 6.52 -62.37 22.34
N ALA A 239 6.43 -61.38 23.24
CA ALA A 239 6.21 -59.96 23.07
C ALA A 239 7.17 -59.27 22.08
N LYS A 240 6.69 -58.19 21.45
CA LYS A 240 7.18 -56.81 21.69
C LYS A 240 6.45 -55.79 20.83
N GLN A 241 6.33 -54.61 21.42
CA GLN A 241 5.95 -53.32 20.85
C GLN A 241 6.62 -53.04 19.50
N LYS A 242 5.93 -52.30 18.62
CA LYS A 242 6.52 -51.18 17.86
C LYS A 242 5.43 -50.31 17.21
N GLU A 243 5.34 -49.11 17.77
CA GLU A 243 5.15 -47.82 17.11
C GLU A 243 5.33 -47.82 15.58
N LEU A 244 4.31 -47.34 14.85
CA LEU A 244 4.45 -46.80 13.49
C LEU A 244 3.58 -45.54 13.35
N GLN A 245 4.27 -44.46 13.03
CA GLN A 245 3.79 -43.11 12.72
C GLN A 245 2.84 -43.06 11.51
N PRO A 246 2.02 -42.00 11.38
CA PRO A 246 1.18 -41.75 10.23
C PRO A 246 1.97 -41.14 9.07
N ARG A 247 1.41 -41.44 7.90
CA ARG A 247 1.89 -41.27 6.54
C ARG A 247 1.80 -39.81 6.06
N ASP A 248 2.95 -39.28 5.62
CA ASP A 248 3.09 -38.07 4.81
C ASP A 248 2.32 -38.17 3.48
N ILE A 249 1.63 -37.08 3.08
CA ILE A 249 1.53 -36.67 1.66
C ILE A 249 1.75 -35.16 1.55
N ASN A 250 2.99 -34.88 1.15
CA ASN A 250 3.56 -33.74 0.48
C ASN A 250 2.68 -33.13 -0.65
N ARG A 251 2.57 -31.79 -0.69
CA ARG A 251 2.41 -31.05 -1.96
C ARG A 251 3.31 -29.82 -1.99
N HIS A 252 4.32 -29.95 -2.86
CA HIS A 252 5.32 -28.97 -3.26
C HIS A 252 4.76 -27.63 -3.75
N SER A 253 5.49 -26.55 -3.44
CA SER A 253 5.69 -25.45 -4.39
C SER A 253 7.14 -24.96 -4.36
N LYS A 254 7.61 -24.56 -5.54
CA LYS A 254 9.03 -24.42 -5.91
C LYS A 254 9.65 -23.10 -5.48
N LYS A 255 10.92 -23.25 -5.11
CA LYS A 255 12.00 -22.29 -4.84
C LYS A 255 12.29 -21.36 -6.03
N VAL A 256 12.40 -20.06 -5.75
CA VAL A 256 13.20 -19.09 -6.55
C VAL A 256 14.20 -18.45 -5.60
N ASN A 257 15.48 -18.63 -5.91
CA ASN A 257 16.58 -17.97 -5.21
C ASN A 257 16.79 -16.58 -5.82
N ASN A 258 17.06 -15.58 -4.99
CA ASN A 258 18.05 -14.56 -5.33
C ASN A 258 18.72 -14.01 -4.06
N ASN A 259 20.01 -13.74 -4.25
CA ASN A 259 21.07 -13.63 -3.27
C ASN A 259 21.14 -12.29 -2.52
N ARG A 260 21.74 -12.39 -1.32
CA ARG A 260 22.64 -11.43 -0.62
C ARG A 260 22.05 -10.16 0.00
N GLY A 261 22.33 -9.99 1.30
CA GLY A 261 22.56 -8.66 1.88
C GLY A 261 22.18 -8.48 3.35
N CYS A 262 23.01 -9.02 4.24
CA CYS A 262 23.02 -8.89 5.71
C CYS A 262 22.61 -7.53 6.35
N LYS A 263 21.97 -7.69 7.53
CA LYS A 263 22.07 -6.95 8.81
C LYS A 263 21.15 -5.75 9.09
N LEU A 264 20.19 -6.02 9.97
CA LEU A 264 19.59 -5.10 10.94
C LEU A 264 20.64 -4.67 11.98
N ALA A 265 20.70 -3.37 12.26
CA ALA A 265 21.18 -2.84 13.53
C ALA A 265 20.37 -1.58 13.88
N ILE A 266 19.66 -1.69 15.00
CA ILE A 266 18.92 -0.65 15.71
C ILE A 266 19.94 0.26 16.41
N LEU A 267 19.92 1.58 16.16
CA LEU A 267 20.42 2.61 17.09
C LEU A 267 19.72 3.97 16.85
N SER A 268 19.34 4.62 17.95
CA SER A 268 18.56 5.87 18.12
C SER A 268 19.17 7.14 17.49
N PRO A 269 18.38 8.22 17.29
CA PRO A 269 18.85 9.44 16.65
C PRO A 269 19.62 10.35 17.62
N GLY A 270 20.92 10.54 17.34
CA GLY A 270 21.76 11.54 17.98
C GLY A 270 21.74 12.86 17.21
N THR A 271 21.42 13.93 17.93
CA THR A 271 21.51 15.34 17.54
C THR A 271 22.88 15.69 16.94
N GLY A 272 22.89 16.25 15.73
CA GLY A 272 24.12 16.69 15.06
C GLY A 272 23.88 17.89 14.16
N SER A 273 24.29 19.07 14.63
CA SER A 273 24.37 20.30 13.85
C SER A 273 25.32 20.13 12.65
N SER A 274 24.92 20.50 11.44
CA SER A 274 25.87 20.71 10.34
C SER A 274 25.77 22.13 9.79
N LEU A 275 26.91 22.80 9.86
CA LEU A 275 27.16 24.17 9.41
C LEU A 275 27.07 24.26 7.88
N ARG A 276 26.22 25.17 7.41
CA ARG A 276 26.18 25.62 6.01
C ARG A 276 27.53 26.23 5.62
N ARG A 277 28.18 25.69 4.58
CA ARG A 277 29.26 26.37 3.84
C ARG A 277 28.83 26.57 2.39
N SER A 278 28.56 27.82 2.04
CA SER A 278 28.33 28.31 0.68
C SER A 278 29.65 28.43 -0.11
N PRO A 279 29.68 28.18 -1.44
CA PRO A 279 30.84 28.50 -2.26
C PRO A 279 30.78 29.95 -2.78
N ARG A 280 31.84 30.73 -2.52
CA ARG A 280 32.06 32.05 -3.14
C ARG A 280 32.75 31.89 -4.50
N PHE A 281 32.20 32.51 -5.53
CA PHE A 281 32.85 32.70 -6.83
C PHE A 281 34.03 33.67 -6.71
N LYS A 282 35.18 33.31 -7.29
CA LYS A 282 36.33 34.19 -7.48
C LYS A 282 36.13 35.03 -8.74
N VAL A 283 36.16 36.36 -8.60
CA VAL A 283 36.33 37.31 -9.71
C VAL A 283 37.83 37.46 -9.97
N ARG A 284 38.25 37.23 -11.21
CA ARG A 284 39.62 37.43 -11.69
C ARG A 284 39.70 38.85 -12.26
N LYS A 285 40.64 39.66 -11.78
CA LYS A 285 41.15 40.84 -12.50
C LYS A 285 42.27 40.40 -13.43
#